data_AF-A0A962NC62-F1
#
_entry.id   AF-A0A962NC62-F1
#
_cell.length_a   1.000
_cell.length_b   1.000
_cell.length_c   1.000
_cell.angle_alpha   90.00
_cell.angle_beta   90.00
_cell.angle_gamma   90.00
#
_symmetry.space_group_name_H-M   'P 1'
#
loop_
_entity.id
_entity.type
_entity.pdbx_description
1 polymer ?
#
loop_
_entity_poly.entity_id
_entity_poly.type
_entity_poly.pdbx_seq_one_letter_code
_entity_poly.pdbx_strand_id
1 'polypeptide(L)'
;WGTILATAGDRTGARDKFNEALQLDPRFVWIHRELAHLAEFDGDVRGALQSRRREMALRGFSATELARLDAMAASQGLTGFRLWYLAQLGGVEAAGSSPVPELLAESLAALGRHEEAEAILRKLGHDGGESLLHLLTRSPAFRDPRYRNLAMQLGFDQLLIPSH
;
A
#
# COMPACT_ATOMS: atom_id res chain seq x y z
N TRP A 1 -12.24 -10.95 7.59
CA TRP A 1 -13.20 -10.90 6.46
C TRP A 1 -13.18 -9.58 5.68
N GLY A 2 -12.79 -8.43 6.26
CA GLY A 2 -12.73 -7.15 5.50
C GLY A 2 -11.87 -7.22 4.22
N THR A 3 -10.73 -7.91 4.28
CA THR A 3 -9.90 -8.19 3.09
C THR A 3 -10.61 -9.03 2.04
N ILE A 4 -11.29 -10.10 2.44
CA ILE A 4 -12.03 -10.95 1.51
C ILE A 4 -13.09 -10.14 0.74
N LEU A 5 -13.80 -9.23 1.44
CA LEU A 5 -14.74 -8.30 0.81
C LEU A 5 -14.04 -7.36 -0.17
N ALA A 6 -12.88 -6.80 0.20
CA ALA A 6 -12.11 -5.94 -0.68
C ALA A 6 -11.64 -6.66 -1.96
N THR A 7 -11.21 -7.92 -1.86
CA THR A 7 -10.86 -8.74 -3.03
C THR A 7 -12.08 -9.05 -3.90
N ALA A 8 -13.24 -9.29 -3.29
CA ALA A 8 -14.50 -9.51 -3.99
C ALA A 8 -15.08 -8.24 -4.63
N GLY A 9 -14.45 -7.07 -4.43
CA GLY A 9 -14.91 -5.78 -4.95
C GLY A 9 -15.96 -5.09 -4.08
N ASP A 10 -16.39 -5.70 -2.97
CA ASP A 10 -17.26 -5.06 -1.98
C ASP A 10 -16.45 -4.13 -1.07
N ARG A 11 -16.14 -2.95 -1.62
CA ARG A 11 -15.30 -1.94 -0.95
C ARG A 11 -16.01 -1.25 0.21
N THR A 12 -17.34 -1.11 0.13
CA THR A 12 -18.14 -0.54 1.23
C THR A 12 -18.15 -1.52 2.41
N GLY A 13 -18.48 -2.78 2.16
CA GLY A 13 -18.45 -3.81 3.21
C GLY A 13 -17.06 -4.00 3.80
N ALA A 14 -16.00 -3.95 2.97
CA ALA A 14 -14.62 -3.97 3.47
C ALA A 14 -14.32 -2.81 4.41
N ARG A 15 -14.69 -1.58 4.03
CA ARG A 15 -14.50 -0.36 4.83
C ARG A 15 -15.24 -0.45 6.16
N ASP A 16 -16.46 -0.96 6.17
CA ASP A 16 -17.24 -1.16 7.40
C ASP A 16 -16.54 -2.14 8.34
N LYS A 17 -16.04 -3.27 7.82
CA LYS A 17 -15.27 -4.24 8.61
C LYS A 17 -13.95 -3.71 9.14
N PHE A 18 -13.28 -2.85 8.37
CA PHE A 18 -12.07 -2.17 8.83
C PHE A 18 -12.39 -1.14 9.92
N ASN A 19 -13.49 -0.41 9.81
CA ASN A 19 -13.93 0.52 10.85
C ASN A 19 -14.33 -0.22 12.14
N GLU A 20 -15.04 -1.34 12.04
CA GLU A 20 -15.31 -2.23 13.20
C GLU A 20 -14.00 -2.68 13.88
N ALA A 21 -12.99 -3.08 13.09
CA ALA A 21 -11.69 -3.45 13.64
C ALA A 21 -10.99 -2.28 14.35
N LEU A 22 -11.10 -1.06 13.82
CA LEU A 22 -10.54 0.14 14.45
C LEU A 22 -11.30 0.58 15.71
N GLN A 23 -12.59 0.25 15.84
CA GLN A 23 -13.33 0.46 17.09
C GLN A 23 -12.79 -0.43 18.21
N LEU A 24 -12.33 -1.64 17.87
CA LEU A 24 -11.72 -2.57 18.82
C LEU A 24 -10.27 -2.21 19.15
N ASP A 25 -9.46 -1.90 18.12
CA ASP A 25 -8.09 -1.41 18.28
C ASP A 25 -7.80 -0.25 17.32
N PRO A 26 -7.86 1.01 17.81
CA PRO A 26 -7.53 2.20 17.02
C PRO A 26 -6.08 2.28 16.55
N ARG A 27 -5.19 1.46 17.14
CA ARG A 27 -3.75 1.44 16.86
C ARG A 27 -3.37 0.30 15.92
N PHE A 28 -4.34 -0.45 15.39
CA PHE A 28 -4.06 -1.54 14.48
C PHE A 28 -3.52 -1.02 13.13
N VAL A 29 -2.19 -0.95 13.02
CA VAL A 29 -1.44 -0.33 11.91
C VAL A 29 -1.91 -0.81 10.55
N TRP A 30 -2.13 -2.12 10.42
CA TRP A 30 -2.45 -2.75 9.15
C TRP A 30 -3.80 -2.31 8.59
N ILE A 31 -4.76 -1.93 9.44
CA ILE A 31 -6.07 -1.46 8.98
C ILE A 31 -5.96 -0.09 8.30
N HIS A 32 -5.10 0.79 8.79
CA HIS A 32 -4.84 2.09 8.15
C HIS A 32 -4.21 1.93 6.76
N ARG A 33 -3.41 0.88 6.55
CA ARG A 33 -2.91 0.53 5.20
C ARG A 33 -4.05 0.10 4.27
N GLU A 34 -4.91 -0.81 4.72
CA GLU A 34 -6.01 -1.31 3.89
C GLU A 34 -7.02 -0.21 3.55
N LEU A 35 -7.32 0.69 4.50
CA LEU A 35 -8.14 1.87 4.24
C LEU A 35 -7.50 2.83 3.24
N ALA A 36 -6.16 2.98 3.28
CA ALA A 36 -5.45 3.75 2.27
C ALA A 36 -5.64 3.12 0.88
N HIS A 37 -5.49 1.80 0.74
CA HIS A 37 -5.67 1.11 -0.54
C HIS A 37 -7.09 1.24 -1.09
N LEU A 38 -8.10 1.06 -0.24
CA LEU A 38 -9.50 1.26 -0.65
C LEU A 38 -9.72 2.70 -1.14
N ALA A 39 -9.21 3.69 -0.41
CA ALA A 39 -9.35 5.10 -0.79
C ALA A 39 -8.58 5.43 -2.08
N GLU A 40 -7.38 4.89 -2.27
CA GLU A 40 -6.61 5.03 -3.52
C GLU A 40 -7.38 4.43 -4.71
N PHE A 41 -8.01 3.26 -4.52
CA PHE A 41 -8.82 2.61 -5.55
C PHE A 41 -10.09 3.41 -5.88
N ASP A 42 -10.75 3.97 -4.86
CA ASP A 42 -11.94 4.82 -5.01
C ASP A 42 -11.61 6.21 -5.59
N GLY A 43 -10.33 6.56 -5.74
CA GLY A 43 -9.89 7.90 -6.14
C GLY A 43 -10.05 8.94 -5.03
N ASP A 44 -10.34 8.53 -3.79
CA ASP A 44 -10.38 9.37 -2.61
C ASP A 44 -8.95 9.66 -2.12
N VAL A 45 -8.30 10.58 -2.81
CA VAL A 45 -6.93 11.03 -2.51
C VAL A 45 -6.81 11.53 -1.06
N ARG A 46 -7.83 12.23 -0.56
CA ARG A 46 -7.81 12.79 0.80
C ARG A 46 -7.86 11.68 1.85
N GLY A 47 -8.78 10.72 1.70
CA GLY A 47 -8.90 9.57 2.60
C GLY A 47 -7.66 8.67 2.55
N ALA A 48 -7.07 8.49 1.37
CA ALA A 48 -5.83 7.73 1.20
C ALA A 48 -4.67 8.36 1.99
N LEU A 49 -4.44 9.66 1.81
CA LEU A 49 -3.39 10.40 2.51
C LEU A 49 -3.60 10.43 4.03
N GLN A 50 -4.84 10.61 4.49
CA GLN A 50 -5.16 10.55 5.92
C GLN A 50 -4.80 9.19 6.53
N SER A 51 -5.14 8.11 5.82
CA SER A 51 -4.88 6.74 6.27
C SER A 51 -3.38 6.41 6.25
N ARG A 52 -2.64 6.82 5.20
CA ARG A 52 -1.17 6.71 5.13
C ARG A 52 -0.47 7.46 6.25
N ARG A 53 -0.90 8.69 6.52
CA ARG A 53 -0.37 9.51 7.61
C ARG A 53 -0.57 8.81 8.96
N ARG A 54 -1.73 8.17 9.17
CA ARG A 54 -2.02 7.45 10.41
C ARG A 54 -1.20 6.16 10.53
N GLU A 55 -1.06 5.40 9.45
CA GLU A 55 -0.16 4.23 9.39
C GLU A 55 1.26 4.61 9.80
N MET A 56 1.81 5.68 9.20
CA MET A 56 3.17 6.15 9.50
C MET A 56 3.33 6.66 10.93
N ALA A 57 2.35 7.41 11.44
CA ALA A 57 2.39 7.87 12.83
C ALA A 57 2.45 6.69 13.83
N LEU A 58 1.68 5.62 13.57
CA LEU A 58 1.67 4.43 14.42
C LEU A 58 2.96 3.58 14.27
N ARG A 59 3.65 3.68 13.14
CA ARG A 59 4.95 3.05 12.89
C ARG A 59 6.14 3.80 13.50
N GLY A 60 5.91 4.95 14.13
CA GLY A 60 6.95 5.69 14.86
C GLY A 60 7.59 6.84 14.07
N PHE A 61 7.04 7.22 12.91
CA PHE A 61 7.50 8.41 12.19
C PHE A 61 7.28 9.65 13.07
N SER A 62 8.31 10.49 13.16
CA SER A 62 8.32 11.71 13.94
C SER A 62 7.33 12.76 13.40
N ALA A 63 6.93 13.71 14.25
CA ALA A 63 6.08 14.83 13.82
C ALA A 63 6.68 15.60 12.63
N THR A 64 8.01 15.73 12.58
CA THR A 64 8.70 16.40 11.48
C THR A 64 8.62 15.62 10.16
N GLU A 65 8.70 14.29 10.22
CA GLU A 65 8.52 13.44 9.04
C GLU A 65 7.09 13.49 8.53
N LEU A 66 6.11 13.41 9.43
CA LEU A 66 4.69 13.53 9.07
C LEU A 66 4.36 14.91 8.50
N ALA A 67 4.96 15.99 9.02
CA ALA A 67 4.78 17.32 8.46
C ALA A 67 5.35 17.45 7.03
N ARG A 68 6.47 16.78 6.74
CA ARG A 68 7.02 16.74 5.37
C ARG A 68 6.14 15.92 4.43
N LEU A 69 5.59 14.80 4.89
CA LEU A 69 4.55 14.07 4.17
C LEU A 69 3.38 14.99 3.84
N ASP A 70 2.84 15.69 4.84
CA ASP A 70 1.68 16.58 4.68
C ASP A 70 1.96 17.69 3.65
N ALA A 71 3.15 18.29 3.69
CA ALA A 71 3.57 19.33 2.74
C ALA A 71 3.70 18.80 1.29
N MET A 72 4.34 17.64 1.11
CA MET A 72 4.51 17.05 -0.21
C MET A 72 3.17 16.58 -0.78
N ALA A 73 2.32 15.99 0.06
CA ALA A 73 0.98 15.60 -0.28
C ALA A 73 0.08 16.79 -0.66
N ALA A 74 0.22 17.93 0.01
CA ALA A 74 -0.51 19.15 -0.37
C ALA A 74 -0.10 19.67 -1.76
N SER A 75 1.16 19.48 -2.16
CA SER A 75 1.68 19.96 -3.45
C SER A 75 1.29 19.05 -4.64
N GLN A 76 1.30 17.74 -4.43
CA GLN A 76 1.29 16.74 -5.52
C GLN A 76 0.41 15.51 -5.19
N GLY A 77 -0.43 15.60 -4.17
CA GLY A 77 -1.31 14.50 -3.75
C GLY A 77 -0.54 13.23 -3.41
N LEU A 78 -1.06 12.09 -3.85
CA LEU A 78 -0.42 10.77 -3.67
C LEU A 78 0.97 10.69 -4.34
N THR A 79 1.18 11.39 -5.45
CA THR A 79 2.49 11.44 -6.11
C THR A 79 3.53 12.11 -5.22
N GLY A 80 3.17 13.23 -4.58
CA GLY A 80 4.03 13.92 -3.62
C GLY A 80 4.38 13.04 -2.42
N PHE A 81 3.39 12.36 -1.87
CA PHE A 81 3.59 11.37 -0.81
C PHE A 81 4.58 10.27 -1.21
N ARG A 82 4.40 9.66 -2.38
CA ARG A 82 5.27 8.56 -2.87
C ARG A 82 6.70 9.04 -3.11
N LEU A 83 6.88 10.21 -3.73
CA LEU A 83 8.21 10.81 -3.94
C LEU A 83 8.91 11.09 -2.60
N TRP A 84 8.19 11.65 -1.63
CA TRP A 84 8.70 11.86 -0.28
C TRP A 84 9.09 10.55 0.40
N TYR A 85 8.23 9.53 0.32
CA TYR A 85 8.47 8.22 0.94
C TYR A 85 9.73 7.57 0.36
N LEU A 86 9.91 7.61 -0.96
CA LEU A 86 11.13 7.12 -1.61
C LEU A 86 12.38 7.92 -1.23
N ALA A 87 12.28 9.24 -1.14
CA ALA A 87 13.39 10.09 -0.71
C ALA A 87 13.81 9.82 0.74
N GLN A 88 12.84 9.57 1.63
CA GLN A 88 13.14 9.13 2.98
C GLN A 88 13.90 7.79 2.98
N LEU A 89 13.44 6.79 2.22
CA LEU A 89 14.13 5.50 2.17
C LEU A 89 15.54 5.56 1.56
N GLY A 90 15.83 6.53 0.68
CA GLY A 90 17.17 6.78 0.15
C GLY A 90 18.11 7.54 1.11
N GLY A 91 17.56 8.18 2.15
CA GLY A 91 18.33 8.93 3.16
C GLY A 91 18.45 8.22 4.52
N VAL A 92 17.85 7.04 4.68
CA VAL A 92 17.62 6.40 5.98
C VAL A 92 18.42 5.10 6.10
N GLU A 93 19.69 5.25 6.48
CA GLU A 93 20.26 4.38 7.54
C GLU A 93 19.85 4.86 8.94
N ALA A 94 19.15 5.98 9.07
CA ALA A 94 18.86 6.64 10.33
C ALA A 94 17.38 6.55 10.72
N ALA A 95 17.11 5.83 11.82
CA ALA A 95 15.89 5.86 12.65
C ALA A 95 15.01 4.60 12.66
N GLY A 96 15.60 3.40 12.78
CA GLY A 96 14.95 2.22 13.39
C GLY A 96 13.62 1.71 12.80
N SER A 97 13.15 2.32 11.71
CA SER A 97 11.85 2.10 11.11
C SER A 97 12.08 1.40 9.78
N SER A 98 11.91 0.09 9.76
CA SER A 98 12.09 -0.68 8.53
C SER A 98 11.08 -0.23 7.47
N PRO A 99 11.52 -0.01 6.21
CA PRO A 99 10.61 0.26 5.10
C PRO A 99 9.47 -0.73 5.11
N VAL A 100 8.24 -0.26 4.84
CA VAL A 100 7.16 -1.15 4.44
C VAL A 100 7.49 -1.62 3.02
N PRO A 101 7.85 -2.90 2.78
CA PRO A 101 8.24 -3.34 1.45
C PRO A 101 7.08 -3.25 0.45
N GLU A 102 5.83 -3.48 0.90
CA GLU A 102 4.64 -3.40 0.06
C GLU A 102 4.41 -1.97 -0.45
N LEU A 103 4.39 -0.99 0.45
CA LEU A 103 4.26 0.43 0.11
C LEU A 103 5.43 0.93 -0.74
N LEU A 104 6.65 0.40 -0.54
CA LEU A 104 7.80 0.73 -1.38
C LEU A 104 7.57 0.25 -2.81
N ALA A 105 7.20 -1.02 -2.99
CA ALA A 105 6.89 -1.57 -4.31
C ALA A 105 5.74 -0.81 -5.00
N GLU A 106 4.67 -0.50 -4.26
CA GLU A 106 3.54 0.29 -4.76
C GLU A 106 3.96 1.70 -5.18
N SER A 107 4.77 2.37 -4.36
CA SER A 107 5.24 3.73 -4.63
C SER A 107 6.11 3.77 -5.89
N LEU A 108 7.01 2.80 -6.04
CA LEU A 108 7.84 2.64 -7.24
C LEU A 108 6.98 2.37 -8.48
N ALA A 109 6.04 1.43 -8.39
CA ALA A 109 5.15 1.07 -9.50
C ALA A 109 4.28 2.24 -9.95
N ALA A 110 3.67 2.96 -9.02
CA ALA A 110 2.84 4.12 -9.31
C ALA A 110 3.61 5.31 -9.89
N LEU A 111 4.93 5.36 -9.68
CA LEU A 111 5.84 6.35 -10.27
C LEU A 111 6.48 5.87 -11.59
N GLY A 112 6.08 4.71 -12.11
CA GLY A 112 6.60 4.14 -13.35
C GLY A 112 7.97 3.45 -13.20
N ARG A 113 8.50 3.32 -11.97
CA ARG A 113 9.78 2.65 -11.67
C ARG A 113 9.56 1.14 -11.54
N HIS A 114 9.06 0.54 -12.62
CA HIS A 114 8.57 -0.83 -12.63
C HIS A 114 9.63 -1.88 -12.34
N GLU A 115 10.84 -1.75 -12.87
CA GLU A 115 11.93 -2.71 -12.66
C GLU A 115 12.31 -2.82 -11.18
N GLU A 116 12.39 -1.68 -10.50
CA GLU A 116 12.70 -1.62 -9.07
C GLU A 116 11.54 -2.17 -8.23
N ALA A 117 10.29 -1.86 -8.61
CA ALA A 117 9.12 -2.45 -7.97
C ALA A 117 9.12 -3.98 -8.09
N GLU A 118 9.38 -4.53 -9.28
CA GLU A 118 9.48 -5.98 -9.49
C GLU A 118 10.60 -6.61 -8.65
N ALA A 119 11.76 -5.94 -8.54
CA ALA A 119 12.86 -6.43 -7.71
C ALA A 119 12.46 -6.56 -6.24
N ILE A 120 11.71 -5.59 -5.70
CA ILE A 120 11.16 -5.66 -4.33
C ILE A 120 10.13 -6.77 -4.22
N LEU A 121 9.20 -6.89 -5.18
CA LEU A 121 8.15 -7.92 -5.16
C LEU A 121 8.72 -9.34 -5.26
N ARG A 122 9.79 -9.55 -6.06
CA ARG A 122 10.51 -10.84 -6.11
C ARG A 122 11.20 -11.16 -4.79
N LYS A 123 11.76 -10.16 -4.10
CA LYS A 123 12.33 -10.34 -2.75
C LYS A 123 11.27 -10.64 -1.69
N LEU A 124 10.06 -10.10 -1.87
CA LEU A 124 8.89 -10.49 -1.07
C LEU A 124 8.39 -11.90 -1.42
N GLY A 125 8.91 -12.51 -2.48
CA GLY A 125 8.57 -13.84 -2.96
C GLY A 125 8.82 -14.97 -1.94
N HIS A 126 8.06 -16.04 -2.14
CA HIS A 126 7.81 -17.22 -1.32
C HIS A 126 7.33 -17.01 0.14
N ASP A 127 7.88 -16.03 0.86
CA ASP A 127 7.50 -15.74 2.26
C ASP A 127 6.34 -14.74 2.40
N GLY A 128 6.08 -13.92 1.36
CA GLY A 128 5.03 -12.90 1.36
C GLY A 128 3.58 -13.42 1.25
N GLY A 129 3.39 -14.68 0.86
CA GLY A 129 2.10 -15.40 0.87
C GLY A 129 0.89 -14.62 0.33
N GLU A 130 -0.25 -14.74 1.02
CA GLU A 130 -1.50 -14.03 0.70
C GLU A 130 -1.34 -12.51 0.65
N SER A 131 -0.45 -11.91 1.45
CA SER A 131 -0.27 -10.45 1.50
C SER A 131 0.20 -9.89 0.16
N LEU A 132 1.09 -10.60 -0.53
CA LEU A 132 1.59 -10.21 -1.85
C LEU A 132 0.51 -10.32 -2.93
N LEU A 133 -0.30 -11.38 -2.90
CA LEU A 133 -1.44 -11.50 -3.81
C LEU A 133 -2.47 -10.38 -3.60
N HIS A 134 -2.80 -10.09 -2.34
CA HIS A 134 -3.72 -9.02 -1.99
C HIS A 134 -3.23 -7.65 -2.47
N LEU A 135 -1.93 -7.41 -2.32
CA LEU A 135 -1.27 -6.22 -2.81
C LEU A 135 -1.40 -6.07 -4.34
N LEU A 136 -1.04 -7.12 -5.08
CA LEU A 136 -1.04 -7.14 -6.55
C LEU A 136 -2.44 -7.03 -7.17
N THR A 137 -3.47 -7.52 -6.47
CA THR A 137 -4.85 -7.50 -6.95
C THR A 137 -5.60 -6.21 -6.64
N ARG A 138 -5.24 -5.52 -5.55
CA ARG A 138 -6.01 -4.36 -5.06
C ARG A 138 -5.36 -3.01 -5.33
N SER A 139 -4.04 -2.94 -5.43
CA SER A 139 -3.39 -1.63 -5.64
C SER A 139 -3.53 -1.21 -7.11
N PRO A 140 -4.04 0.01 -7.39
CA PRO A 140 -4.12 0.51 -8.76
C PRO A 140 -2.73 0.66 -9.42
N ALA A 141 -1.65 0.69 -8.61
CA ALA A 141 -0.28 0.75 -9.09
C ALA A 141 0.16 -0.51 -9.88
N PHE A 142 -0.51 -1.65 -9.66
CA PHE A 142 -0.14 -2.94 -10.28
C PHE A 142 -1.07 -3.36 -11.43
N ARG A 143 -1.79 -2.41 -12.05
CA ARG A 143 -2.66 -2.69 -13.21
C ARG A 143 -1.91 -3.04 -14.49
N ASP A 144 -0.61 -2.76 -14.57
CA ASP A 144 0.22 -3.11 -15.73
C ASP A 144 0.31 -4.65 -15.89
N PRO A 145 0.09 -5.22 -17.09
CA PRO A 145 0.17 -6.66 -17.37
C PRO A 145 1.43 -7.34 -16.86
N ARG A 146 2.55 -6.62 -16.72
CA ARG A 146 3.81 -7.14 -16.18
C ARG A 146 3.65 -7.72 -14.77
N TYR A 147 2.80 -7.12 -13.94
CA TYR A 147 2.58 -7.57 -12.55
C TYR A 147 1.72 -8.83 -12.50
N ARG A 148 0.81 -9.01 -13.47
CA ARG A 148 0.09 -10.27 -13.65
C ARG A 148 1.04 -11.39 -14.03
N ASN A 149 1.97 -11.13 -14.96
CA ASN A 149 3.00 -12.09 -15.34
C ASN A 149 3.93 -12.43 -14.17
N LEU A 150 4.33 -11.42 -13.39
CA LEU A 150 5.12 -11.62 -12.18
C LEU A 150 4.36 -12.48 -11.16
N ALA A 151 3.08 -12.21 -10.92
CA ALA A 151 2.26 -13.00 -10.01
C ALA A 151 2.20 -14.48 -10.43
N MET A 152 2.06 -14.77 -11.73
CA MET A 152 2.11 -16.14 -12.25
C MET A 152 3.49 -16.79 -12.04
N GLN A 153 4.58 -16.06 -12.30
CA GLN A 153 5.95 -16.55 -12.07
C GLN A 153 6.24 -16.86 -10.60
N LEU A 154 5.57 -16.15 -9.69
CA LEU A 154 5.68 -16.36 -8.24
C LEU A 154 4.73 -17.44 -7.71
N GLY A 155 3.97 -18.13 -8.57
CA GLY A 155 3.09 -19.24 -8.18
C GLY A 155 1.72 -18.82 -7.66
N PHE A 156 1.25 -17.60 -7.97
CA PHE A 156 -0.11 -17.12 -7.62
C PHE A 156 -1.13 -17.33 -8.74
N ASP A 157 -0.83 -18.21 -9.69
CA ASP A 157 -1.61 -18.51 -10.89
C ASP A 157 -3.06 -18.93 -10.62
N GLN A 158 -3.31 -19.67 -9.53
CA GLN A 158 -4.66 -20.17 -9.19
C GLN A 158 -5.59 -19.13 -8.56
N LEU A 159 -5.09 -17.95 -8.19
CA LEU A 159 -5.83 -16.94 -7.42
C LEU A 159 -6.07 -15.62 -8.18
N LEU A 160 -5.50 -15.50 -9.39
CA LEU A 160 -5.77 -14.40 -10.31
C LEU A 160 -7.04 -14.71 -11.09
N ILE A 161 -8.21 -14.60 -10.45
CA ILE A 161 -9.49 -14.74 -11.14
C ILE A 161 -9.55 -13.65 -12.24
N PRO A 162 -9.83 -14.00 -13.51
CA PRO A 162 -10.00 -12.98 -14.54
C PRO A 162 -11.22 -12.13 -14.20
N SER A 163 -11.03 -10.80 -14.16
CA SER A 163 -12.15 -9.86 -14.19
C SER A 163 -12.85 -10.05 -15.55
N HIS A 164 -14.00 -10.71 -15.53
CA HIS A 164 -14.94 -10.72 -16.66
C HIS A 164 -15.63 -9.37 -16.81
#